data_AF-A0A932ZGV2-F1
#
_entry.id   AF-A0A932ZGV2-F1
#
_cell.length_a   1.000
_cell.length_b   1.000
_cell.length_c   1.000
_cell.angle_alpha   90.00
_cell.angle_beta   90.00
_cell.angle_gamma   90.00
#
_symmetry.space_group_name_H-M   'P 1'
#
loop_
_entity.id
_entity.type
_entity.pdbx_description
1 polymer ?
#
loop_
_entity_poly.entity_id
_entity_poly.type
_entity_poly.pdbx_seq_one_letter_code
_entity_poly.pdbx_strand_id
1 'polypeptide(L)' 'VEYYDPRKSEWVREWDSEALDWSGQLPRAVKITLALPDPDDPEQEIEMSTAVLLPLTTPINF' A
#
# COMPACT_ATOMS: atom_id res chain seq x y z
N VAL A 1 5.70 -0.93 2.17
CA VAL A 1 4.48 -0.31 1.63
C VAL A 1 3.61 -1.42 1.07
N GLU A 2 2.31 -1.33 1.27
CA GLU A 2 1.33 -2.29 0.78
C GLU A 2 0.18 -1.56 0.09
N TYR A 3 -0.43 -2.22 -0.89
CA TYR A 3 -1.48 -1.69 -1.74
C TYR A 3 -2.72 -2.55 -1.60
N TYR A 4 -3.89 -1.93 -1.46
CA TYR A 4 -5.14 -2.67 -1.29
C TYR A 4 -5.75 -3.01 -2.65
N ASP A 5 -5.87 -4.32 -2.92
CA ASP A 5 -6.60 -4.90 -4.04
C ASP A 5 -8.07 -5.10 -3.63
N PRO A 6 -9.03 -4.32 -4.17
CA PRO A 6 -10.44 -4.46 -3.83
C PRO A 6 -11.12 -5.68 -4.49
N ARG A 7 -10.54 -6.27 -5.54
CA ARG A 7 -11.12 -7.44 -6.23
C ARG A 7 -10.85 -8.71 -5.43
N LYS A 8 -9.66 -8.82 -4.85
CA LYS A 8 -9.25 -9.94 -3.99
C LYS A 8 -9.46 -9.68 -2.50
N SER A 9 -9.75 -8.43 -2.12
CA SER A 9 -9.91 -7.98 -0.73
C SER A 9 -8.66 -8.26 0.11
N GLU A 10 -7.49 -7.96 -0.44
CA GLU A 10 -6.19 -8.25 0.17
C GLU A 10 -5.20 -7.07 0.05
N TRP A 11 -4.18 -7.07 0.92
CA TRP A 11 -3.04 -6.17 0.81
C TRP A 11 -1.90 -6.88 0.08
N VAL A 12 -1.42 -6.28 -1.01
CA VAL A 12 -0.31 -6.79 -1.81
C VAL A 12 0.92 -5.90 -1.64
N ARG A 13 2.12 -6.46 -1.78
CA ARG A 13 3.39 -5.72 -1.68
C ARG A 13 3.78 -5.02 -2.98
N GLU A 14 3.20 -5.45 -4.09
CA GLU A 14 3.49 -4.95 -5.43
C GLU A 14 2.18 -4.57 -6.12
N TRP A 15 2.21 -3.47 -6.87
CA TRP A 15 1.12 -3.02 -7.71
C TRP A 15 1.69 -2.54 -9.03
N ASP A 16 1.15 -3.07 -10.13
CA ASP A 16 1.58 -2.73 -11.48
C ASP A 16 0.38 -2.22 -12.28
N SER A 17 0.36 -0.93 -12.61
CA SER A 17 -0.69 -0.29 -13.40
C SER A 17 -0.59 -0.56 -14.90
N GLU A 18 0.46 -1.24 -15.36
CA GLU A 18 0.66 -1.66 -16.76
C GLU A 18 0.21 -3.11 -16.99
N ALA A 19 0.10 -3.91 -15.92
CA ALA A 19 -0.41 -5.27 -15.98
C ALA A 19 -1.85 -5.30 -16.56
N LEU A 20 -2.15 -6.30 -17.40
CA LEU A 20 -3.46 -6.46 -18.06
C LEU A 20 -4.64 -6.38 -17.08
N ASP A 21 -4.50 -6.97 -15.89
CA ASP A 21 -5.55 -6.98 -14.87
C ASP A 21 -5.80 -5.59 -14.27
N TRP A 22 -4.80 -4.71 -14.27
CA TRP A 22 -4.79 -3.43 -13.55
C TRP A 22 -4.53 -2.23 -14.47
N SER A 23 -4.62 -2.43 -15.78
CA SER A 23 -4.26 -1.42 -16.78
C SER A 23 -4.99 -0.10 -16.51
N GLY A 24 -4.21 0.95 -16.22
CA GLY A 24 -4.70 2.28 -15.90
C GLY A 24 -5.39 2.42 -14.54
N GLN A 25 -5.33 1.42 -13.65
CA GLN A 25 -5.98 1.47 -12.33
C GLN A 25 -4.98 1.63 -11.20
N LEU A 26 -5.27 2.57 -10.30
CA LEU A 26 -4.58 2.72 -9.04
C LEU A 26 -5.16 1.77 -7.98
N PRO A 27 -4.35 1.39 -6.96
CA PRO A 27 -4.87 0.65 -5.82
C PRO A 27 -5.88 1.51 -5.06
N ARG A 28 -6.83 0.87 -4.36
CA ARG A 28 -7.89 1.61 -3.67
C ARG A 28 -7.39 2.28 -2.38
N ALA A 29 -6.36 1.72 -1.77
CA ALA A 29 -5.71 2.26 -0.59
C ALA A 29 -4.23 1.94 -0.61
N VAL A 30 -3.45 2.76 0.10
CA VAL A 30 -2.02 2.51 0.34
C VAL A 30 -1.80 2.49 1.84
N LYS A 31 -1.05 1.50 2.31
CA LYS A 31 -0.62 1.36 3.70
C LYS A 31 0.90 1.50 3.77
N ILE A 32 1.34 2.39 4.65
CA ILE A 32 2.75 2.62 4.93
C ILE A 32 2.98 2.17 6.37
N THR A 33 3.93 1.25 6.53
CA THR A 33 4.44 0.83 7.83
C THR A 33 5.87 1.30 7.95
N LEU A 34 6.16 2.00 9.04
CA LEU A 34 7.51 2.36 9.46
C LEU A 34 7.86 1.50 10.66
N ALA A 35 9.01 0.83 10.60
CA ALA A 35 9.61 0.17 11.75
C ALA A 35 10.75 1.06 12.23
N LEU A 36 10.73 1.39 13.52
CA LEU A 36 11.75 2.20 14.18
C LEU A 36 12.33 1.37 15.32
N PRO A 37 13.65 1.42 15.58
CA PRO A 37 14.23 0.75 16.75
C PRO A 37 13.53 1.20 18.05
N ASP A 38 13.26 0.28 18.97
CA ASP A 38 12.75 0.61 20.29
C ASP A 38 13.87 1.31 21.10
N PRO A 39 13.64 2.53 21.63
CA PRO A 39 14.64 3.23 22.44
C PRO A 39 14.99 2.52 23.74
N ASP A 40 14.11 1.66 24.26
CA ASP A 40 14.30 0.91 25.49
C ASP A 40 14.91 -0.48 25.26
N ASP A 41 14.82 -1.02 24.03
CA ASP A 41 15.39 -2.31 23.64
C ASP A 41 15.88 -2.34 22.18
N PRO A 42 17.20 -2.32 21.92
CA PRO A 42 17.74 -2.28 20.55
C PRO A 42 17.51 -3.57 19.75
N GLU A 43 17.06 -4.66 20.37
CA GLU A 43 16.69 -5.89 19.65
C GLU A 43 15.24 -5.87 19.15
N GLN A 44 14.46 -4.84 19.50
CA GLN A 44 13.05 -4.69 19.13
C GLN A 44 12.81 -3.50 18.22
N GLU A 45 11.70 -3.56 17.49
CA GLU A 45 11.21 -2.48 16.64
C GLU A 45 9.78 -2.12 17.01
N ILE A 46 9.48 -0.82 17.00
CA ILE A 46 8.14 -0.27 17.14
C ILE A 46 7.60 -0.02 15.73
N GLU A 47 6.54 -0.75 15.37
CA GLU A 47 5.85 -0.54 14.10
C GLU A 47 4.77 0.53 14.21
N MET A 48 4.80 1.49 13.30
CA MET A 48 3.75 2.48 13.10
C MET A 48 3.18 2.33 11.70
N SER A 49 1.87 2.14 11.61
CA SER A 49 1.18 2.03 10.32
C SER A 49 0.14 3.12 10.13
N THR A 50 0.05 3.60 8.89
CA THR A 50 -1.02 4.48 8.43
C THR A 50 -1.54 3.99 7.10
N ALA A 51 -2.85 4.09 6.89
CA ALA A 51 -3.50 3.72 5.64
C ALA A 51 -4.34 4.89 5.14
N VAL A 52 -4.23 5.18 3.86
CA VAL A 52 -4.98 6.25 3.19
C VAL A 52 -5.77 5.67 2.02
N LEU A 53 -7.05 6.04 1.93
CA LEU A 53 -7.88 5.75 0.77
C LEU A 53 -7.51 6.70 -0.35
N LEU A 54 -7.37 6.18 -1.56
CA LEU A 54 -7.16 7.02 -2.74
C LEU A 54 -8.53 7.41 -3.32
N PRO A 55 -8.91 8.71 -3.29
CA PRO A 55 -10.26 9.15 -3.67
C PRO A 55 -10.53 9.10 -5.18
N LEU A 56 -9.48 8.94 -6.00
CA LEU A 56 -9.58 8.82 -7.46
C LEU A 56 -8.91 7.52 -7.91
N THR A 57 -9.72 6.55 -8.29
CA THR A 57 -9.27 5.31 -8.98
C THR A 57 -9.49 5.41 -10.50
N THR A 58 -9.81 6.60 -11.01
CA THR A 58 -10.04 6.87 -12.44
C THR A 58 -8.76 6.68 -13.24
N PRO A 59 -8.86 6.35 -14.54
CA PRO A 59 -7.70 6.03 -15.37
C PRO A 59 -6.69 7.17 -15.41
N ILE A 60 -5.40 6.84 -15.25
CA ILE A 60 -4.31 7.74 -15.61
C ILE A 60 -4.30 7.82 -17.14
N ASN A 61 -4.95 8.83 -17.70
CA ASN A 61 -4.83 9.13 -19.13
C ASN A 61 -3.50 9.86 -19.34
N PHE A 62 -2.61 9.28 -20.16
CA PHE A 62 -1.46 9.96 -20.75
C PHE A 62 -1.79 10.38 -22.19
#